data_AF-A0A2M8BTW8-F1
#
_entry.id   AF-A0A2M8BTW8-F1
#
_cell.length_a   1.000
_cell.length_b   1.000
_cell.length_c   1.000
_cell.angle_alpha   90.00
_cell.angle_beta   90.00
_cell.angle_gamma   90.00
#
_symmetry.space_group_name_H-M   'P 1'
#
loop_
_entity.id
_entity.type
_entity.pdbx_description
1 polymer ?
#
loop_
_entity_poly.entity_id
_entity_poly.type
_entity_poly.pdbx_seq_one_letter_code
_entity_poly.pdbx_strand_id
1 'polypeptide(L)' 'MIVSFMVKISMILFLILSIIMVRQESLMDKVVNLPIGKSLKILTWGYFLFSFFVTVIILLA' A
#
# COMPACT_ATOMS: atom_id res chain seq x y z
N MET A 1 24.77 -6.70 5.94
CA MET A 1 24.62 -5.70 4.86
C MET A 1 23.65 -6.14 3.77
N ILE A 2 23.88 -7.28 3.08
CA ILE A 2 23.01 -7.75 1.98
C ILE A 2 21.54 -7.86 2.41
N VAL A 3 21.26 -8.49 3.56
CA VAL A 3 19.89 -8.64 4.08
C VAL A 3 19.20 -7.27 4.28
N SER A 4 19.90 -6.29 4.86
CA SER A 4 19.37 -4.94 5.07
C SER A 4 19.03 -4.26 3.74
N PHE A 5 19.90 -4.41 2.74
CA PHE A 5 19.65 -3.87 1.40
C PHE A 5 18.43 -4.52 0.73
N MET A 6 18.29 -5.85 0.82
CA MET A 6 17.13 -6.55 0.29
C MET A 6 15.82 -6.13 0.96
N VAL A 7 15.82 -5.95 2.28
CA VAL A 7 14.66 -5.44 3.01
C VAL A 7 14.25 -4.07 2.49
N LYS A 8 15.20 -3.13 2.33
CA LYS A 8 14.90 -1.77 1.82
C LYS A 8 14.30 -1.79 0.42
N ILE A 9 14.81 -2.64 -0.49
CA ILE A 9 14.22 -2.82 -1.83
C ILE A 9 12.81 -3.40 -1.75
N SER A 10 12.61 -4.45 -0.95
CA SER A 10 11.28 -5.06 -0.78
C SER A 10 10.26 -4.07 -0.21
N MET A 11 10.66 -3.19 0.71
CA MET A 11 9.77 -2.13 1.24
C MET A 11 9.32 -1.18 0.14
N ILE A 12 10.22 -0.76 -0.74
CA ILE A 12 9.88 0.11 -1.89
C ILE A 12 8.90 -0.61 -2.82
N LEU A 13 9.12 -1.89 -3.11
CA LEU A 13 8.20 -2.69 -3.93
C LEU A 13 6.82 -2.80 -3.27
N PHE A 14 6.75 -3.04 -1.96
CA PHE A 14 5.48 -3.05 -1.21
C PHE A 14 4.77 -1.71 -1.25
N LEU A 15 5.51 -0.60 -1.19
CA LEU A 15 4.94 0.74 -1.28
C LEU A 15 4.32 0.99 -2.67
N ILE A 16 4.98 0.54 -3.74
CA ILE A 16 4.44 0.63 -5.10
C ILE A 16 3.15 -0.20 -5.21
N LEU A 17 3.15 -1.43 -4.70
CA LEU A 17 1.97 -2.29 -4.70
C LEU A 17 0.81 -1.71 -3.90
N SER A 18 1.08 -1.08 -2.75
CA SER A 18 0.03 -0.46 -1.94
C SER A 18 -0.61 0.75 -2.63
N ILE A 19 0.16 1.56 -3.37
CA ILE A 19 -0.37 2.63 -4.23
C ILE A 19 -1.26 2.04 -5.34
N ILE A 20 -0.80 0.96 -5.98
CA ILE A 20 -1.58 0.30 -7.02
C ILE A 20 -2.91 -0.18 -6.44
N MET A 21 -2.93 -0.77 -5.24
CA MET A 21 -4.17 -1.20 -4.58
C MET A 21 -5.14 -0.05 -4.32
N VAL A 22 -4.68 1.12 -3.90
CA VAL A 22 -5.53 2.31 -3.75
C VAL A 22 -6.18 2.69 -5.09
N ARG A 23 -5.43 2.63 -6.20
CA ARG A 23 -5.98 2.88 -7.54
C ARG A 23 -6.98 1.80 -7.94
N GLN A 24 -6.68 0.53 -7.69
CA GLN A 24 -7.56 -0.59 -8.03
C GLN A 24 -8.89 -0.53 -7.28
N GLU A 25 -8.86 -0.14 -6.00
CA GLU A 25 -10.07 0.10 -5.21
C GLU A 25 -10.92 1.22 -5.82
N SER A 26 -10.32 2.35 -6.20
CA SER A 26 -11.06 3.44 -6.84
C SER A 26 -11.64 3.06 -8.20
N LEU A 27 -10.96 2.19 -8.96
CA LEU A 27 -11.48 1.65 -10.22
C LEU A 27 -12.63 0.67 -9.96
N MET A 28 -12.51 -0.17 -8.94
CA MET A 28 -13.55 -1.10 -8.53
C MET A 28 -14.82 -0.36 -8.12
N ASP A 29 -14.73 0.70 -7.31
CA ASP A 29 -15.88 1.53 -6.91
C ASP A 29 -16.61 2.16 -8.12
N LYS A 30 -15.87 2.46 -9.20
CA LYS A 30 -16.42 3.01 -10.45
C LYS A 30 -17.04 1.97 -11.38
N VAL A 31 -16.47 0.76 -11.42
CA VAL A 31 -16.83 -0.28 -12.41
C VAL A 31 -17.76 -1.34 -11.82
N VAL A 32 -17.59 -1.67 -10.55
CA VAL A 32 -18.29 -2.76 -9.85
C VAL A 32 -18.92 -2.19 -8.58
N ASN A 33 -20.24 -2.01 -8.62
CA ASN A 33 -21.00 -1.38 -7.54
C ASN A 33 -21.21 -2.37 -6.37
N LEU A 34 -20.14 -2.72 -5.66
CA LEU A 34 -20.15 -3.66 -4.55
C LEU A 34 -20.59 -2.95 -3.26
N PRO A 35 -21.48 -3.56 -2.45
CA PRO A 35 -21.94 -2.97 -1.18
C PRO A 35 -20.83 -2.78 -0.13
N ILE A 36 -19.63 -3.35 -0.37
CA ILE A 36 -18.47 -3.33 0.53
C ILE A 36 -17.47 -2.21 0.18
N GLY A 37 -17.68 -1.46 -0.93
CA GLY A 37 -16.71 -0.48 -1.45
C GLY A 37 -16.17 0.50 -0.41
N LYS A 38 -17.05 1.07 0.44
CA LYS A 38 -16.63 2.04 1.49
C LYS A 38 -15.72 1.44 2.56
N SER A 39 -15.96 0.20 2.97
CA SER A 39 -15.12 -0.50 3.96
C SER A 39 -13.75 -0.82 3.37
N LEU A 40 -13.74 -1.33 2.14
CA LEU A 40 -12.52 -1.62 1.40
C LEU A 40 -11.68 -0.37 1.17
N LYS A 41 -12.31 0.76 0.87
CA LYS A 41 -11.64 2.06 0.74
C LYS A 41 -10.89 2.47 1.99
N ILE A 42 -11.53 2.40 3.15
CA ILE A 42 -10.89 2.77 4.42
C ILE A 42 -9.72 1.82 4.71
N LEU A 43 -9.89 0.52 4.45
CA LEU A 43 -8.86 -0.48 4.67
C LEU A 43 -7.64 -0.27 3.76
N THR A 44 -7.84 -0.06 2.45
CA THR A 44 -6.75 0.14 1.49
C THR A 44 -5.99 1.44 1.74
N TRP A 45 -6.70 2.53 2.05
CA TRP A 45 -6.07 3.80 2.42
C TRP A 45 -5.30 3.70 3.74
N GLY A 46 -5.85 3.03 4.75
CA GLY A 46 -5.17 2.78 6.02
C GLY A 46 -3.90 1.95 5.85
N TYR A 47 -3.98 0.88 5.05
CA TYR A 47 -2.82 0.05 4.72
C TYR A 47 -1.73 0.82 3.98
N PHE A 48 -2.11 1.65 2.99
CA PHE A 48 -1.16 2.50 2.27
C PHE A 48 -0.44 3.46 3.22
N LEU A 49 -1.17 4.16 4.08
CA LEU A 49 -0.60 5.13 5.01
C LEU A 49 0.37 4.46 6.01
N PHE A 50 -0.04 3.31 6.56
CA PHE A 50 0.82 2.52 7.45
C PHE A 50 2.08 2.02 6.73
N SER A 51 1.94 1.46 5.53
CA SER A 51 3.05 1.00 4.71
C SER A 51 4.02 2.14 4.37
N PHE A 52 3.50 3.34 4.08
CA PHE A 52 4.30 4.53 3.84
C PHE A 52 5.15 4.90 5.06
N PHE A 53 4.54 5.01 6.25
CA PHE A 53 5.28 5.32 7.48
C PHE A 53 6.36 4.29 7.80
N VAL A 54 6.02 2.99 7.74
CA VAL A 54 7.00 1.92 8.01
C VAL A 54 8.13 1.95 6.98
N THR A 55 7.83 2.19 5.70
CA THR A 55 8.84 2.31 4.65
C THR A 55 9.79 3.47 4.91
N VAL A 56 9.27 4.65 5.29
CA VAL A 56 10.10 5.81 5.61
C VAL A 56 11.03 5.53 6.80
N ILE A 57 10.50 4.93 7.88
CA ILE A 57 11.29 4.57 9.06
C ILE A 57 12.43 3.61 8.68
N ILE A 58 12.13 2.54 7.92
CA ILE A 58 13.10 1.52 7.54
C ILE A 58 14.16 2.05 6.55
N LEU A 59 13.78 2.96 5.65
CA LEU A 59 14.74 3.55 4.72
C LEU A 59 15.74 4.48 5.42
N LEU A 60 15.28 5.23 6.42
CA LEU A 60 16.08 6.20 7.17
C LEU A 60 16.91 5.57 8.31
N ALA A 61 16.50 4.43 8.85
CA ALA A 61 17.25 3.63 9.83
C ALA A 61 18.41 2.86 9.18
#